data_AF-A0A2V9FTU9-F1
#
_entry.id   AF-A0A2V9FTU9-F1
#
_cell.length_a   1.000
_cell.length_b   1.000
_cell.length_c   1.000
_cell.angle_alpha   90.00
_cell.angle_beta   90.00
_cell.angle_gamma   90.00
#
_symmetry.space_group_name_H-M   'P 1'
#
loop_
_entity.id
_entity.type
_entity.pdbx_description
1 polymer ?
#
loop_
_entity_poly.entity_id
_entity_poly.type
_entity_poly.pdbx_seq_one_letter_code
_entity_poly.pdbx_strand_id
1 'polypeptide(L)'
;APSDQSLRRESELAVARAAAERGARRERLAVSGGHLLSAAFRFLGELLPAPSDSSESKAVTTALEATLKQNLADLVEPDDRGRPRLTFALPDATALDGLTNVLARLLVRTQSANGL
;
A
#
# COMPACT_ATOMS: atom_id res chain seq x y z
N ALA A 1 41.48 4.37 -26.04
CA ALA A 1 41.04 3.23 -26.87
C ALA A 1 39.50 3.21 -26.93
N PRO A 2 38.90 2.92 -28.10
CA PRO A 2 37.43 2.89 -28.29
C PRO A 2 36.70 1.83 -27.46
N SER A 3 37.43 0.84 -26.93
CA SER A 3 36.95 -0.21 -26.03
C SER A 3 36.55 0.30 -24.63
N ASP A 4 37.23 1.31 -24.08
CA ASP A 4 36.91 1.89 -22.76
C ASP A 4 35.56 2.64 -22.78
N GLN A 5 35.27 3.37 -23.87
CA GLN A 5 33.98 4.04 -24.05
C GLN A 5 32.82 3.05 -24.23
N SER A 6 33.08 1.90 -24.86
CA SER A 6 32.07 0.85 -25.05
C SER A 6 31.73 0.16 -23.73
N LEU A 7 32.74 -0.18 -22.93
CA LEU A 7 32.57 -0.76 -21.59
C LEU A 7 31.82 0.18 -20.64
N ARG A 8 32.11 1.49 -20.68
CA ARG A 8 31.37 2.48 -19.87
C ARG A 8 29.90 2.55 -20.24
N ARG A 9 29.57 2.60 -21.54
CA ARG A 9 28.17 2.59 -21.99
C ARG A 9 27.42 1.33 -21.58
N GLU A 10 28.04 0.16 -21.70
CA GLU A 10 27.43 -1.10 -21.26
C GLU A 10 27.18 -1.10 -19.75
N SER A 11 28.12 -0.59 -18.97
CA SER A 11 27.96 -0.42 -17.52
C SER A 11 26.81 0.54 -17.17
N GLU A 12 26.75 1.71 -17.80
CA GLU A 12 25.67 2.69 -17.60
C GLU A 12 24.30 2.11 -17.96
N LEU A 13 24.20 1.39 -19.08
CA LEU A 13 22.98 0.71 -19.49
C LEU A 13 22.56 -0.39 -18.50
N ALA A 14 23.52 -1.16 -17.97
CA ALA A 14 23.23 -2.18 -16.97
C ALA A 14 22.71 -1.55 -15.66
N VAL A 15 23.31 -0.45 -15.21
CA VAL A 15 22.86 0.30 -14.02
C VAL A 15 21.44 0.87 -14.25
N ALA A 16 21.19 1.46 -15.40
CA ALA A 16 19.88 2.01 -15.75
C ALA A 16 18.79 0.94 -15.78
N ARG A 17 19.09 -0.24 -16.37
CA ARG A 17 18.17 -1.39 -16.37
C ARG A 17 17.87 -1.89 -14.96
N ALA A 18 18.89 -2.07 -14.13
CA ALA A 18 18.70 -2.52 -12.75
C ALA A 18 17.88 -1.51 -11.92
N ALA A 19 18.07 -0.20 -12.15
CA ALA A 19 17.25 0.83 -11.52
C ALA A 19 15.79 0.78 -11.98
N ALA A 20 15.56 0.63 -13.28
CA ALA A 20 14.21 0.50 -13.84
C ALA A 20 13.47 -0.75 -13.31
N GLU A 21 14.15 -1.88 -13.23
CA GLU A 21 13.59 -3.13 -12.67
C GLU A 21 13.24 -2.99 -11.19
N ARG A 22 14.11 -2.35 -10.40
CA ARG A 22 13.84 -2.05 -8.98
C ARG A 22 12.62 -1.14 -8.83
N GLY A 23 12.53 -0.09 -9.66
CA GLY A 23 11.38 0.81 -9.70
C GLY A 23 10.08 0.06 -10.04
N ALA A 24 10.10 -0.74 -11.10
CA ALA A 24 8.94 -1.54 -11.52
C ALA A 24 8.51 -2.55 -10.45
N ARG A 25 9.47 -3.18 -9.75
CA ARG A 25 9.17 -4.10 -8.64
C ARG A 25 8.54 -3.36 -7.46
N ARG A 26 9.10 -2.22 -7.05
CA ARG A 26 8.56 -1.39 -5.97
C ARG A 26 7.15 -0.94 -6.30
N GLU A 27 6.89 -0.57 -7.54
CA GLU A 27 5.57 -0.15 -7.99
C GLU A 27 4.54 -1.29 -7.92
N ARG A 28 4.88 -2.49 -8.40
CA ARG A 28 4.00 -3.66 -8.26
C ARG A 28 3.68 -3.96 -6.79
N LEU A 29 4.68 -3.87 -5.91
CA LEU A 29 4.47 -4.09 -4.47
C LEU A 29 3.58 -3.02 -3.85
N ALA A 30 3.71 -1.76 -4.25
CA ALA A 30 2.84 -0.67 -3.77
C ALA A 30 1.38 -0.92 -4.13
N VAL A 31 1.10 -1.28 -5.39
CA VAL A 31 -0.26 -1.59 -5.86
C VAL A 31 -0.83 -2.80 -5.12
N SER A 32 -0.08 -3.90 -5.05
CA SER A 32 -0.52 -5.10 -4.31
C SER A 32 -0.71 -4.84 -2.82
N GLY A 33 0.11 -3.99 -2.21
CA GLY A 33 -0.04 -3.55 -0.82
C GLY A 33 -1.33 -2.76 -0.61
N GLY A 34 -1.70 -1.89 -1.55
CA GLY A 34 -2.98 -1.18 -1.55
C GLY A 34 -4.16 -2.16 -1.59
N HIS A 35 -4.13 -3.16 -2.48
CA HIS A 35 -5.17 -4.19 -2.52
C HIS A 35 -5.27 -4.98 -1.21
N LEU A 36 -4.14 -5.32 -0.58
CA LEU A 36 -4.13 -5.99 0.71
C LEU A 36 -4.76 -5.14 1.80
N LEU A 37 -4.42 -3.85 1.87
CA LEU A 37 -5.01 -2.91 2.82
C LEU A 37 -6.53 -2.79 2.62
N SER A 38 -6.99 -2.64 1.38
CA SER A 38 -8.42 -2.61 1.06
C SER A 38 -9.13 -3.90 1.47
N ALA A 39 -8.51 -5.07 1.23
CA ALA A 39 -9.05 -6.35 1.66
C ALA A 39 -9.12 -6.47 3.19
N ALA A 40 -8.09 -5.97 3.90
CA ALA A 40 -8.06 -5.95 5.36
C ALA A 40 -9.16 -5.06 5.94
N PHE A 41 -9.39 -3.85 5.39
CA PHE A 41 -10.49 -2.99 5.82
C PHE A 41 -11.86 -3.61 5.57
N ARG A 42 -12.06 -4.28 4.43
CA ARG A 42 -13.30 -5.02 4.16
C ARG A 42 -13.53 -6.12 5.20
N PHE A 43 -12.51 -6.92 5.49
CA PHE A 43 -12.58 -7.96 6.52
C PHE A 43 -12.88 -7.38 7.91
N LEU A 44 -12.22 -6.29 8.29
CA LEU A 44 -12.49 -5.61 9.55
C LEU A 44 -13.93 -5.09 9.61
N GLY A 45 -14.46 -4.54 8.51
CA GLY A 45 -15.85 -4.10 8.39
C GLY A 45 -16.85 -5.24 8.62
N GLU A 46 -16.54 -6.46 8.17
CA GLU A 46 -17.38 -7.65 8.41
C GLU A 46 -17.35 -8.11 9.88
N LEU A 47 -16.28 -7.79 10.63
CA LEU A 47 -16.19 -8.09 12.07
C LEU A 47 -16.86 -7.04 12.96
N LEU A 48 -17.08 -5.82 12.44
CA LEU A 48 -17.71 -4.75 13.20
C LEU A 48 -19.22 -5.01 13.33
N PRO A 49 -19.85 -4.64 14.47
CA PRO A 49 -21.29 -4.70 14.61
C PRO A 49 -22.00 -3.91 13.50
N ALA A 50 -23.17 -4.38 13.09
CA ALA A 50 -23.99 -3.63 12.15
C ALA A 50 -24.22 -2.20 12.66
N PRO A 51 -24.20 -1.19 11.78
CA PRO A 51 -24.48 0.19 12.16
C PRO A 51 -25.82 0.28 12.87
N SER A 52 -25.90 1.10 13.94
CA SER A 52 -27.15 1.34 14.65
C SER A 52 -28.25 1.80 13.69
N ASP A 53 -29.46 1.26 13.85
CA ASP A 53 -30.60 1.64 13.02
C ASP A 53 -31.22 2.99 13.41
N SER A 54 -30.81 3.58 14.53
CA SER A 54 -31.33 4.87 14.98
C SER A 54 -30.90 6.01 14.03
N SER A 55 -31.87 6.87 13.68
CA SER A 55 -31.66 7.99 12.76
C SER A 55 -30.53 8.92 13.22
N GLU A 56 -30.45 9.18 14.52
CA GLU A 56 -29.39 10.00 15.12
C GLU A 56 -28.00 9.37 14.96
N SER A 57 -27.86 8.06 15.22
CA SER A 57 -26.58 7.38 15.08
C SER A 57 -26.14 7.30 13.62
N LYS A 58 -27.08 7.10 12.67
CA LYS A 58 -26.78 7.14 11.23
C LYS A 58 -26.30 8.52 10.78
N ALA A 59 -26.93 9.60 11.27
CA ALA A 59 -26.53 10.96 10.95
C ALA A 59 -25.11 11.27 11.45
N VAL A 60 -24.78 10.87 12.68
CA VAL A 60 -23.45 11.03 13.27
C VAL A 60 -22.39 10.24 12.49
N THR A 61 -22.66 8.97 12.18
CA THR A 61 -21.72 8.15 11.39
C THR A 61 -21.50 8.74 10.00
N THR A 62 -22.56 9.18 9.32
CA THR A 62 -22.46 9.78 7.97
C THR A 62 -21.63 11.07 7.99
N ALA A 63 -21.83 11.94 8.99
CA ALA A 63 -21.06 13.17 9.13
C ALA A 63 -19.57 12.89 9.40
N LEU A 64 -19.28 11.88 10.21
CA LEU A 64 -17.91 11.46 10.49
C LEU A 64 -17.24 10.85 9.24
N GLU A 65 -17.95 10.00 8.50
CA GLU A 65 -17.47 9.44 7.23
C GLU A 65 -17.14 10.54 6.21
N ALA A 66 -18.01 11.54 6.06
CA ALA A 66 -17.76 12.67 5.17
C ALA A 66 -16.50 13.45 5.56
N THR A 67 -16.33 13.72 6.87
CA THR A 67 -15.16 14.44 7.40
C THR A 67 -13.87 13.66 7.18
N LEU A 68 -13.88 12.35 7.49
CA LEU A 68 -12.72 11.47 7.27
C LEU A 68 -12.37 11.36 5.79
N LYS A 69 -13.38 11.22 4.92
CA LYS A 69 -13.18 11.16 3.47
C LYS A 69 -12.54 12.43 2.94
N GLN A 70 -12.96 13.59 3.43
CA GLN A 70 -12.37 14.86 3.02
C GLN A 70 -10.92 14.98 3.46
N ASN A 71 -10.61 14.70 4.74
CA ASN A 71 -9.25 14.72 5.25
C ASN A 71 -8.33 13.72 4.51
N LEU A 72 -8.83 12.54 4.16
CA LEU A 72 -8.06 11.55 3.41
C LEU A 72 -7.89 11.94 1.94
N ALA A 73 -8.89 12.57 1.33
CA ALA A 73 -8.82 13.03 -0.06
C ALA A 73 -7.71 14.07 -0.24
N ASP A 74 -7.49 14.93 0.75
CA ASP A 74 -6.42 15.93 0.75
C ASP A 74 -5.02 15.30 0.84
N LEU A 75 -4.92 14.05 1.30
CA LEU A 75 -3.66 13.28 1.38
C LEU A 75 -3.44 12.37 0.17
N VAL A 76 -4.42 12.26 -0.74
CA VAL A 76 -4.32 11.42 -1.93
C VAL A 76 -3.78 12.24 -3.09
N GLU A 77 -2.64 11.82 -3.62
CA GLU A 77 -2.02 12.43 -4.79
C GLU A 77 -2.11 11.47 -5.99
N PRO A 78 -2.30 11.96 -7.23
CA PRO A 78 -2.18 11.11 -8.40
C PRO A 78 -0.72 10.69 -8.61
N ASP A 79 -0.50 9.41 -8.93
CA ASP A 79 0.81 8.91 -9.35
C ASP A 79 1.14 9.28 -10.82
N ASP A 80 2.32 8.88 -11.30
CA ASP A 80 2.78 9.13 -12.68
C ASP A 80 1.83 8.58 -13.78
N ARG A 81 0.85 7.75 -13.40
CA ARG A 81 -0.16 7.15 -14.29
C ARG A 81 -1.57 7.70 -14.01
N GLY A 82 -1.70 8.70 -13.16
CA GLY A 82 -2.98 9.31 -12.76
C GLY A 82 -3.80 8.48 -11.77
N ARG A 83 -3.22 7.45 -11.15
CA ARG A 83 -3.94 6.62 -10.15
C ARG A 83 -3.83 7.24 -8.77
N PRO A 84 -4.86 7.14 -7.91
CA PRO A 84 -4.79 7.67 -6.55
C PRO A 84 -3.72 6.94 -5.74
N ARG A 85 -2.83 7.71 -5.10
CA ARG A 85 -1.78 7.22 -4.24
C ARG A 85 -1.86 7.93 -2.89
N LEU A 86 -1.94 7.13 -1.83
CA LEU A 86 -1.81 7.59 -0.47
C LEU A 86 -0.47 7.08 0.08
N THR A 87 0.35 7.97 0.62
CA THR A 87 1.67 7.63 1.18
C THR A 87 1.72 8.00 2.65
N PHE A 88 2.14 7.05 3.50
CA PHE A 88 2.34 7.29 4.92
C PHE A 88 3.84 7.38 5.22
N ALA A 89 4.24 8.45 5.90
CA ALA A 89 5.56 8.52 6.52
C ALA A 89 5.57 7.62 7.77
N LEU A 90 6.59 6.78 7.89
CA LEU A 90 6.80 5.99 9.11
C LEU A 90 7.42 6.90 10.18
N PRO A 91 6.96 6.83 11.45
CA PRO A 91 7.46 7.68 12.53
C PRO A 91 8.91 7.32 12.91
N ASP A 92 9.29 6.06 12.77
CA ASP A 92 10.63 5.55 13.04
C ASP A 92 10.88 4.23 12.27
N ALA A 93 12.08 3.67 12.42
CA ALA A 93 12.47 2.41 11.77
C ALA A 93 11.70 1.19 12.30
N THR A 94 11.26 1.20 13.56
CA THR A 94 10.58 0.06 14.20
C THR A 94 9.15 -0.13 13.70
N ALA A 95 8.53 0.93 13.17
CA ALA A 95 7.21 0.84 12.54
C ALA A 95 7.19 -0.15 11.37
N LEU A 96 8.29 -0.26 10.61
CA LEU A 96 8.42 -1.24 9.53
C LEU A 96 8.48 -2.67 10.07
N ASP A 97 9.16 -2.89 11.19
CA ASP A 97 9.24 -4.20 11.84
C ASP A 97 7.86 -4.65 12.31
N GLY A 98 7.09 -3.73 12.92
CA GLY A 98 5.71 -3.97 13.33
C GLY A 98 4.81 -4.35 12.15
N LEU A 99 4.86 -3.58 11.05
CA LEU A 99 4.10 -3.88 9.84
C LEU A 99 4.46 -5.27 9.29
N THR A 100 5.76 -5.58 9.22
CA THR A 100 6.26 -6.85 8.69
C THR A 100 5.83 -8.03 9.56
N ASN A 101 5.86 -7.87 10.89
CA ASN A 101 5.42 -8.90 11.83
C ASN A 101 3.93 -9.24 11.63
N VAL A 102 3.07 -8.22 11.55
CA VAL A 102 1.63 -8.42 11.34
C VAL A 102 1.36 -9.07 9.99
N LEU A 103 2.01 -8.61 8.92
CA LEU A 103 1.89 -9.19 7.58
C LEU A 103 2.33 -10.65 7.55
N ALA A 104 3.45 -11.00 8.18
CA ALA A 104 3.92 -12.37 8.25
C ALA A 104 2.91 -13.28 8.97
N ARG A 105 2.33 -12.82 10.09
CA ARG A 105 1.30 -13.57 10.83
C ARG A 105 0.03 -13.76 10.03
N LEU A 106 -0.43 -12.72 9.31
CA LEU A 106 -1.59 -12.80 8.42
C LEU A 106 -1.34 -13.80 7.29
N LEU A 107 -0.19 -13.71 6.63
CA LEU A 107 0.17 -14.64 5.56
C LEU A 107 0.17 -16.06 6.10
N VAL A 108 0.91 -16.37 7.17
CA VAL A 108 0.92 -17.70 7.82
C VAL A 108 -0.50 -18.20 8.09
N ARG A 109 -1.37 -17.38 8.67
CA ARG A 109 -2.75 -17.77 8.97
C ARG A 109 -3.58 -18.05 7.72
N THR A 110 -3.41 -17.27 6.66
CA THR A 110 -4.10 -17.51 5.38
C THR A 110 -3.60 -18.77 4.66
N GLN A 111 -2.32 -19.14 4.80
CA GLN A 111 -1.81 -20.41 4.26
C GLN A 111 -2.31 -21.60 5.07
N SER A 112 -2.38 -21.48 6.40
CA SER A 112 -3.02 -22.50 7.25
C SER A 112 -4.51 -22.66 6.97
N ALA A 113 -5.21 -21.58 6.58
CA ALA A 113 -6.62 -21.65 6.18
C ALA A 113 -6.83 -22.21 4.76
N ASN A 114 -5.82 -22.11 3.87
CA ASN A 114 -5.88 -22.59 2.48
C ASN A 114 -5.13 -23.92 2.24
N GLY A 115 -4.52 -24.56 3.24
CA GLY A 115 -3.83 -25.84 3.05
C GLY A 115 -3.26 -26.48 4.31
N LEU A 116 -4.09 -27.26 5.01
CA LEU A 116 -4.07 -28.74 5.04
C LEU A 116 -5.33 -29.23 5.77
#